data_AF-A0A800M8J9-F1
#
_entry.id   AF-A0A800M8J9-F1
#
_cell.length_a   1.000
_cell.length_b   1.000
_cell.length_c   1.000
_cell.angle_alpha   90.00
_cell.angle_beta   90.00
_cell.angle_gamma   90.00
#
_symmetry.space_group_name_H-M   'P 1'
#
loop_
_entity.id
_entity.type
_entity.pdbx_description
1 polymer ?
#
loop_
_entity_poly.entity_id
_entity_poly.type
_entity_poly.pdbx_seq_one_letter_code
_entity_poly.pdbx_strand_id
1 'polypeptide(L)' 'FEPGPAGSSKAGLTLSGTEIDGVFSALKNLGYSEKEILPVLRETGSSDLPFEGRLKKALSLLAPLR' A
#
# COMPACT_ATOMS: atom_id res chain seq x y z
N PHE A 1 -26.03 31.80 -5.37
CA PHE A 1 -24.62 31.84 -5.79
C PHE A 1 -24.11 30.41 -5.67
N GLU A 2 -23.90 29.76 -6.80
CA GLU A 2 -23.23 28.46 -6.85
C GLU A 2 -21.74 28.72 -7.07
N PRO A 3 -20.86 28.05 -6.32
CA PRO A 3 -19.57 27.64 -6.84
C PRO A 3 -19.54 26.12 -6.94
N GLY A 4 -19.34 25.64 -8.18
CA GLY A 4 -19.34 24.23 -8.56
C GLY A 4 -18.13 23.42 -8.05
N PRO A 5 -18.10 22.12 -8.38
CA PRO A 5 -17.18 21.14 -7.82
C PRO A 5 -15.87 21.13 -8.61
N ALA A 6 -14.76 21.55 -8.00
CA ALA A 6 -13.43 21.35 -8.55
C ALA A 6 -12.38 21.29 -7.43
N GLY A 7 -12.12 20.08 -6.97
CA GLY A 7 -11.09 19.77 -5.98
C GLY A 7 -10.71 18.30 -6.15
N SER A 8 -10.00 18.03 -7.23
CA SER A 8 -9.59 16.74 -7.74
C SER A 8 -9.06 15.76 -6.67
N SER A 9 -9.57 14.55 -6.75
CA SER A 9 -8.83 13.30 -6.52
C SER A 9 -8.41 12.95 -5.09
N LYS A 10 -9.40 12.43 -4.33
CA LYS A 10 -9.32 11.15 -3.60
C LYS A 10 -7.95 10.81 -2.98
N ALA A 11 -7.54 11.55 -1.95
CA ALA A 11 -6.60 11.04 -0.93
C ALA A 11 -7.34 10.70 0.38
N GLY A 12 -8.66 10.52 0.32
CA GLY A 12 -9.48 10.04 1.43
C GLY A 12 -9.97 8.63 1.14
N LEU A 13 -9.08 7.64 1.10
CA LEU A 13 -9.48 6.25 1.29
C LEU A 13 -9.63 6.01 2.79
N THR A 14 -10.70 6.59 3.36
CA THR A 14 -11.26 6.15 4.64
C THR A 14 -11.98 4.82 4.40
N LEU A 15 -11.21 3.74 4.23
CA LEU A 15 -11.75 2.38 4.33
C LEU A 15 -11.77 2.01 5.81
N SER A 16 -12.94 2.27 6.39
CA SER A 16 -13.41 1.74 7.66
C SER A 16 -13.05 0.26 7.83
N GLY A 17 -12.37 -0.09 8.92
CA GLY A 17 -12.42 -1.43 9.52
C GLY A 17 -11.20 -2.34 9.38
N THR A 18 -10.17 -1.96 8.64
CA THR A 18 -8.89 -2.69 8.68
C THR A 18 -7.82 -1.67 8.38
N GLU A 19 -6.86 -1.48 9.28
CA GLU A 19 -5.66 -0.68 9.00
C GLU A 19 -5.12 -1.16 7.65
N ILE A 20 -5.33 -0.38 6.59
CA ILE A 20 -4.76 -0.72 5.29
C ILE A 20 -3.28 -0.67 5.53
N ASP A 21 -2.65 -1.85 5.50
CA ASP A 21 -1.25 -1.99 5.83
C ASP A 21 -0.46 -0.95 5.03
N GLY A 22 0.31 -0.11 5.72
CA GLY A 22 1.02 1.00 5.07
C GLY A 22 1.88 0.51 3.90
N VAL A 23 2.37 -0.72 3.96
CA VAL A 23 3.16 -1.34 2.89
C VAL A 23 2.27 -1.67 1.69
N PHE A 24 1.03 -2.14 1.89
CA PHE A 24 0.05 -2.32 0.80
C PHE A 24 -0.12 -1.03 0.00
N SER A 25 -0.37 0.07 0.71
CA SER A 25 -0.62 1.38 0.11
C SER A 25 0.61 1.89 -0.65
N ALA A 26 1.80 1.77 -0.05
CA ALA A 26 3.06 2.16 -0.69
C ALA A 26 3.32 1.37 -1.98
N LEU A 27 3.13 0.04 -1.96
CA LEU A 27 3.33 -0.80 -3.14
C LEU A 27 2.31 -0.51 -4.24
N LYS A 28 1.04 -0.28 -3.88
CA LYS A 28 0.01 0.12 -4.84
C LYS A 28 0.36 1.44 -5.54
N ASN A 29 0.90 2.41 -4.80
CA ASN A 29 1.37 3.69 -5.35
C ASN A 29 2.62 3.55 -6.24
N LEU A 30 3.44 2.52 -6.01
CA LEU A 30 4.60 2.20 -6.87
C LEU A 30 4.21 1.49 -8.17
N GLY A 31 2.93 1.13 -8.35
CA GLY A 31 2.42 0.48 -9.55
C GLY A 31 2.37 -1.04 -9.49
N TYR A 32 2.60 -1.65 -8.32
CA TYR A 32 2.42 -3.09 -8.15
C TYR A 32 0.93 -3.45 -8.13
N SER A 33 0.61 -4.62 -8.68
CA SER A 33 -0.77 -5.11 -8.68
C SER A 33 -1.11 -5.76 -7.34
N GLU A 34 -2.38 -5.70 -6.92
CA GLU A 34 -2.83 -6.32 -5.67
C GLU A 34 -2.51 -7.83 -5.60
N LYS A 35 -2.56 -8.52 -6.75
CA LYS A 35 -2.15 -9.94 -6.88
C LYS A 35 -0.68 -10.21 -6.53
N GLU A 36 0.20 -9.22 -6.69
CA GLU A 36 1.63 -9.31 -6.35
C GLU A 36 1.87 -8.86 -4.90
N ILE A 37 1.08 -7.88 -4.44
CA ILE A 37 1.21 -7.29 -3.10
C ILE A 37 0.68 -8.23 -2.00
N LEU A 38 -0.50 -8.83 -2.18
CA LEU A 38 -1.13 -9.70 -1.18
C LEU A 38 -0.24 -10.87 -0.69
N PRO A 39 0.44 -11.65 -1.55
CA PRO A 39 1.33 -12.71 -1.08
C PRO A 39 2.52 -12.16 -0.30
N VAL A 40 3.10 -11.06 -0.76
CA VAL A 40 4.23 -10.40 -0.10
C VAL A 40 3.86 -9.86 1.27
N LEU A 41 2.66 -9.30 1.43
CA LEU A 41 2.17 -8.82 2.72
C LEU A 41 2.03 -9.93 3.76
N ARG A 42 1.58 -11.11 3.32
CA ARG A 42 1.51 -12.29 4.18
C ARG A 42 2.89 -12.72 4.66
N GLU A 43 3.92 -12.64 3.81
CA GLU A 43 5.31 -12.95 4.17
C GLU A 43 6.02 -11.83 4.96
N THR A 44 5.61 -10.58 4.78
CA THR A 44 6.07 -9.45 5.60
C THR A 44 5.29 -9.28 6.90
N GLY A 45 4.31 -10.15 7.18
CA GLY A 45 3.46 -10.18 8.37
C GLY A 45 4.18 -10.56 9.67
N SER A 46 5.37 -10.02 9.91
CA SER A 46 6.11 -10.13 11.16
C SER A 46 6.37 -8.73 11.70
N SER A 47 5.62 -8.38 12.75
CA SER A 47 5.47 -7.05 13.36
C SER A 47 6.70 -6.51 14.10
N ASP A 48 7.84 -7.21 14.02
CA ASP A 48 9.07 -6.80 14.70
C ASP A 48 9.80 -5.66 13.97
N LEU A 49 9.54 -5.50 12.67
CA LEU A 49 10.19 -4.49 11.85
C LEU A 49 9.34 -3.21 11.72
N PRO A 50 9.97 -2.02 11.77
CA PRO A 50 9.30 -0.76 11.47
C PRO A 50 8.81 -0.75 10.01
N PHE A 51 7.91 0.19 9.69
CA PHE A 51 7.33 0.34 8.33
C PHE A 51 8.38 0.26 7.22
N GLU A 52 9.48 1.00 7.35
CA GLU A 52 10.56 0.98 6.34
C GLU A 52 11.18 -0.42 6.19
N GLY A 53 11.39 -1.15 7.28
CA GLY A 53 11.90 -2.52 7.26
C GLY A 53 10.91 -3.48 6.58
N ARG A 54 9.61 -3.33 6.86
CA ARG A 54 8.56 -4.11 6.20
C ARG A 54 8.46 -3.79 4.71
N LEU A 55 8.53 -2.51 4.33
CA LEU A 55 8.52 -2.09 2.92
C LEU A 55 9.76 -2.60 2.17
N LYS A 56 10.96 -2.48 2.75
CA LYS A 56 12.19 -3.01 2.16
C LYS A 56 12.11 -4.52 1.96
N LYS A 57 11.63 -5.27 2.96
CA LYS A 57 11.42 -6.71 2.86
C LYS A 57 10.42 -7.03 1.74
N ALA A 58 9.31 -6.30 1.68
CA ALA A 58 8.30 -6.49 0.65
C ALA A 58 8.84 -6.24 -0.76
N LEU A 59 9.57 -5.13 -0.95
CA LEU A 59 10.23 -4.83 -2.22
C LEU A 59 11.26 -5.90 -2.59
N SER A 60 12.01 -6.43 -1.62
CA SER A 60 12.96 -7.52 -1.86
C SER A 60 12.29 -8.82 -2.27
N LEU A 61 11.05 -9.09 -1.85
CA LEU A 61 10.25 -10.26 -2.25
C LEU A 61 9.61 -10.07 -3.63
N LEU A 62 9.36 -8.82 -4.03
CA LEU A 62 8.88 -8.46 -5.39
C LEU A 62 10.02 -8.43 -6.42
N ALA A 63 11.24 -8.08 -5.99
CA ALA A 63 12.41 -7.92 -6.84
C ALA A 63 13.02 -9.19 -7.51
N PRO A 64 12.82 -10.45 -7.06
CA PRO A 64 13.40 -11.61 -7.75
C PRO A 64 12.62 -12.02 -9.01
N LEU A 65 11.56 -11.31 -9.39
CA LEU A 65 10.66 -11.65 -10.50
C LEU A 65 10.97 -10.88 -11.81
N ARG A 66 12.17 -10.31 -11.97
CA ARG A 66 12.60 -9.66 -13.23
C ARG A 66 13.72 -10.42 -13.93
#